data_AF-A0A5B8MB53-F1
#
_entry.id   AF-A0A5B8MB53-F1
#
_cell.length_a   1.000
_cell.length_b   1.000
_cell.length_c   1.000
_cell.angle_alpha   90.00
_cell.angle_beta   90.00
_cell.angle_gamma   90.00
#
_symmetry.space_group_name_H-M   'P 1'
#
loop_
_entity.id
_entity.type
_entity.pdbx_description
1 polymer ?
#
loop_
_entity_poly.entity_id
_entity_poly.type
_entity_poly.pdbx_seq_one_letter_code
_entity_poly.pdbx_strand_id
1 'polypeptide(L)' 'MDLSETFTKPLQDFAKNSVRLIKRCTKPDAKEYKKICFQTIVGFSIMGFIGFFVKLIFIPINNIIMGSSAAAEAAAEASA' A
#
# COMPACT_ATOMS: atom_id res chain seq x y z
N MET A 1 -14.60 25.15 34.58
CA MET A 1 -14.97 24.05 33.67
C MET A 1 -13.68 23.59 33.03
N ASP A 2 -13.31 22.34 33.25
CA ASP A 2 -11.99 21.82 32.87
C ASP A 2 -11.94 21.61 31.36
N LEU A 3 -10.94 22.20 30.69
CA LEU A 3 -10.77 22.16 29.24
C LEU A 3 -10.76 20.70 28.72
N SER A 4 -10.26 19.79 29.55
CA SER A 4 -10.23 18.34 29.32
C SER A 4 -11.61 17.70 29.14
N GLU A 5 -12.64 18.10 29.89
CA GLU A 5 -14.02 17.62 29.71
C GLU A 5 -14.68 18.17 28.44
N THR A 6 -14.34 19.41 28.04
CA THR A 6 -14.86 20.04 26.82
C THR A 6 -14.35 19.34 25.56
N PHE A 7 -13.14 18.81 25.56
CA PHE A 7 -12.58 18.04 24.43
C PHE A 7 -12.94 16.55 24.46
N THR A 8 -13.06 15.94 25.63
CA THR A 8 -13.35 14.49 25.71
C THR A 8 -14.78 14.13 25.32
N LYS A 9 -15.78 14.97 25.64
CA LYS A 9 -17.18 14.74 25.25
C LYS A 9 -17.41 14.67 23.73
N PRO A 10 -16.93 15.61 22.90
CA PRO A 10 -17.07 15.52 21.45
C PRO A 10 -16.30 14.34 20.84
N LEU A 11 -15.13 13.97 21.40
CA LEU A 11 -14.41 12.76 20.96
C LEU A 11 -15.20 11.48 21.27
N GLN A 12 -15.81 11.40 22.44
CA GLN A 12 -16.61 10.24 22.84
C GLN A 12 -17.88 10.10 21.98
N ASP A 13 -18.56 11.20 21.68
CA ASP A 13 -19.72 11.20 20.81
C ASP A 13 -19.36 10.94 19.34
N PHE A 14 -18.20 11.43 18.88
CA PHE A 14 -17.66 11.06 17.56
C PHE A 14 -17.39 9.55 17.48
N ALA A 15 -16.71 8.97 18.45
CA ALA A 15 -16.42 7.53 18.49
C ALA A 15 -17.72 6.69 18.49
N LYS A 16 -18.73 7.09 19.27
CA LYS A 16 -20.06 6.44 19.25
C LYS A 16 -20.72 6.53 17.86
N ASN A 17 -20.63 7.68 17.21
CA ASN A 17 -21.18 7.89 15.86
C ASN A 17 -20.40 7.10 14.79
N SER A 18 -19.08 6.99 14.89
CA SER A 18 -18.25 6.18 13.99
C SER A 18 -18.61 4.70 14.06
N VAL A 19 -18.83 4.17 15.28
CA VAL A 19 -19.27 2.78 15.47
C VAL A 19 -20.67 2.56 14.90
N ARG A 20 -21.59 3.51 15.08
CA ARG A 20 -22.92 3.45 14.48
C ARG A 20 -22.87 3.48 12.95
N LEU A 21 -21.96 4.25 12.37
CA LEU A 21 -21.77 4.35 10.92
C LEU A 21 -21.27 3.02 10.33
N ILE A 22 -20.20 2.45 10.92
CA ILE A 22 -19.62 1.16 10.47
C ILE A 22 -20.65 0.02 10.54
N LYS A 23 -21.51 0.02 11.55
CA LYS A 23 -22.61 -0.95 11.68
C LYS A 23 -23.71 -0.78 10.62
N ARG A 24 -23.84 0.42 10.03
CA ARG A 24 -24.81 0.73 8.97
C ARG A 24 -24.26 0.49 7.56
N CYS A 25 -22.94 0.33 7.42
CA CYS A 25 -22.31 0.00 6.16
C CYS A 25 -22.69 -1.43 5.72
N THR A 26 -22.97 -1.59 4.42
CA THR A 26 -23.13 -2.90 3.78
C THR A 26 -21.79 -3.64 3.83
N LYS A 27 -21.69 -4.66 4.68
CA LYS A 27 -20.51 -5.51 4.73
C LYS A 27 -20.42 -6.28 3.41
N PRO A 28 -19.27 -6.25 2.72
CA PRO A 28 -19.11 -6.98 1.47
C PRO A 28 -19.35 -8.47 1.72
N ASP A 29 -20.09 -9.12 0.81
CA ASP A 29 -20.38 -10.54 0.93
C ASP A 29 -19.11 -11.38 0.72
N ALA A 30 -19.07 -12.59 1.26
CA ALA A 30 -17.93 -13.49 1.14
C ALA A 30 -17.54 -13.78 -0.33
N LYS A 31 -18.50 -13.74 -1.27
CA LYS A 31 -18.23 -13.90 -2.70
C LYS A 31 -17.55 -12.67 -3.31
N GLU A 32 -17.99 -11.47 -2.94
CA GLU A 32 -17.43 -10.21 -3.43
C GLU A 32 -16.01 -10.01 -2.90
N TYR A 33 -15.78 -10.31 -1.62
CA TYR A 33 -14.46 -10.23 -1.02
C TYR A 33 -13.46 -11.16 -1.71
N LYS A 34 -13.87 -12.41 -2.02
CA LYS A 34 -13.02 -13.35 -2.75
C LYS A 34 -12.68 -12.86 -4.16
N LYS A 35 -13.63 -12.26 -4.87
CA LYS A 35 -13.40 -11.69 -6.21
C LYS A 35 -12.38 -10.56 -6.18
N ILE A 36 -12.53 -9.62 -5.23
CA ILE A 36 -11.60 -8.50 -5.04
C ILE A 36 -10.22 -9.03 -4.64
N CYS A 37 -10.16 -9.94 -3.67
CA CYS A 37 -8.91 -10.53 -3.20
C CYS A 37 -8.15 -11.25 -4.33
N PHE A 38 -8.86 -12.00 -5.17
CA PHE A 38 -8.26 -12.64 -6.34
C PHE A 38 -7.68 -11.62 -7.33
N GLN A 39 -8.41 -10.55 -7.63
CA GLN A 39 -7.92 -9.47 -8.49
C GLN A 39 -6.67 -8.78 -7.91
N THR A 40 -6.67 -8.52 -6.59
CA THR A 40 -5.52 -7.92 -5.91
C THR A 40 -4.30 -8.84 -5.91
N ILE A 41 -4.47 -10.15 -5.67
CA ILE A 41 -3.38 -11.13 -5.69
C ILE A 41 -2.75 -11.23 -7.07
N VAL A 42 -3.57 -11.24 -8.13
CA VAL A 42 -3.06 -11.27 -9.51
C VAL A 42 -2.28 -9.99 -9.83
N GLY A 43 -2.80 -8.82 -9.47
CA GLY A 43 -2.10 -7.54 -9.65
C GLY A 43 -0.77 -7.48 -8.88
N PHE A 44 -0.78 -7.90 -7.62
CA PHE A 44 0.43 -7.95 -6.79
C PHE A 44 1.46 -8.94 -7.34
N SER A 45 1.01 -10.10 -7.82
CA SER A 45 1.90 -11.08 -8.45
C SER A 45 2.57 -10.49 -9.68
N ILE A 46 1.82 -9.87 -10.58
CA ILE A 46 2.37 -9.27 -11.81
C ILE A 46 3.37 -8.15 -11.47
N MET A 47 3.02 -7.23 -10.57
CA MET A 47 3.92 -6.15 -10.16
C MET A 47 5.19 -6.66 -9.46
N GLY A 48 5.04 -7.69 -8.60
CA GLY A 48 6.17 -8.32 -7.92
C GLY A 48 7.10 -9.07 -8.88
N PHE A 49 6.54 -9.81 -9.84
CA PHE A 49 7.34 -10.53 -10.84
C PHE A 49 8.07 -9.57 -11.78
N ILE A 50 7.41 -8.52 -12.28
CA ILE A 50 8.06 -7.52 -13.13
C ILE A 50 9.24 -6.89 -12.38
N GLY A 51 9.05 -6.46 -11.12
CA GLY A 51 10.13 -5.91 -10.30
C GLY A 51 11.28 -6.90 -10.07
N PHE A 52 10.99 -8.20 -9.88
CA PHE A 52 12.00 -9.24 -9.71
C PHE A 52 12.85 -9.45 -10.96
N PHE A 53 12.22 -9.56 -12.15
CA PHE A 53 12.93 -9.75 -13.41
C PHE A 53 13.75 -8.52 -13.81
N VAL A 54 13.20 -7.32 -13.60
CA VAL A 54 13.91 -6.06 -13.83
C VAL A 54 15.14 -5.96 -12.93
N LYS A 55 14.99 -6.24 -11.63
CA LYS A 55 16.13 -6.28 -10.68
C LYS A 55 17.16 -7.35 -11.06
N LEU A 56 16.72 -8.52 -11.52
CA LEU A 56 17.60 -9.62 -11.93
C LEU A 56 18.42 -9.30 -13.18
N ILE A 57 17.91 -8.51 -14.13
CA ILE A 57 18.66 -8.11 -15.33
C ILE A 57 19.63 -6.97 -15.00
N PHE A 58 19.28 -6.08 -14.06
CA PHE A 58 20.14 -4.98 -13.67
C PHE A 58 21.33 -5.38 -12.78
N ILE A 59 21.21 -6.42 -11.94
CA ILE A 59 22.34 -6.92 -11.11
C ILE A 59 23.56 -7.37 -11.94
N PRO A 60 23.44 -8.22 -12.98
CA PRO A 60 24.57 -8.66 -13.80
C PRO A 60 25.10 -7.54 -14.71
N ILE A 61 24.22 -6.67 -15.22
CA ILE A 61 24.64 -5.48 -15.99
C ILE A 61 25.50 -4.55 -15.12
N ASN A 62 25.11 -4.33 -13.86
CA ASN A 62 25.92 -3.52 -12.95
C ASN A 62 27.22 -4.24 -12.51
N ASN A 63 27.26 -5.57 -12.41
CA ASN A 63 28.51 -6.29 -12.08
C ASN A 63 29.55 -6.29 -13.23
N ILE A 64 29.12 -6.12 -14.50
CA ILE A 64 30.04 -5.96 -15.65
C ILE A 64 30.39 -4.49 -15.91
N ILE A 65 29.47 -3.55 -15.65
CA ILE A 65 29.70 -2.11 -15.84
C ILE A 65 30.40 -1.47 -14.62
N MET A 66 30.38 -2.04 -13.41
CA MET A 66 31.09 -1.48 -12.24
C MET A 66 32.63 -1.52 -12.31
N GLY A 67 33.22 -1.96 -13.42
CA GLY A 67 34.58 -1.54 -13.78
C GLY A 67 34.68 -0.07 -14.21
N SER A 68 33.57 0.57 -14.58
CA SER A 68 33.45 1.96 -15.03
C SER A 68 32.01 2.48 -14.85
N SER A 69 31.76 3.31 -13.82
CA SER A 69 30.53 4.13 -13.72
C SER A 69 29.24 3.42 -13.25
N ALA A 70 29.23 2.97 -12.01
CA ALA A 70 28.10 2.42 -11.25
C ALA A 70 26.86 3.33 -11.05
N ALA A 71 26.75 4.52 -11.64
CA ALA A 71 25.99 5.61 -10.98
C ALA A 71 24.87 6.29 -11.79
N ALA A 72 24.79 6.14 -13.12
CA ALA A 72 23.94 7.04 -13.90
C ALA A 72 22.48 6.60 -14.07
N GLU A 73 22.19 5.31 -14.29
CA GLU A 73 20.88 4.93 -14.89
C GLU A 73 19.92 4.21 -13.94
N ALA A 74 20.39 3.78 -12.76
CA ALA A 74 19.54 3.17 -11.74
C ALA A 74 18.66 4.19 -10.95
N ALA A 75 18.94 5.49 -11.10
CA ALA A 75 18.26 6.55 -10.34
C ALA A 75 17.05 7.18 -11.07
N ALA A 76 16.86 6.93 -12.37
CA ALA A 76 15.85 7.63 -13.16
C ALA A 76 14.49 6.91 -13.26
N GLU A 77 14.38 5.59 -13.06
CA GLU A 77 13.09 4.87 -13.19
C GLU A 77 12.63 4.25 -11.86
N ALA A 78 13.21 4.72 -10.76
CA ALA A 78 12.59 4.69 -9.44
C ALA A 78 11.72 5.95 -9.20
N SER A 79 11.54 6.80 -10.23
CA SER A 79 10.73 8.02 -10.14
C SER A 79 9.25 7.74 -10.41
N ALA A 80 8.45 7.98 -9.37
CA ALA A 80 6.98 7.90 -9.30
C ALA A 80 6.39 6.55 -8.85
#